data_AF-A0A0C2D839-F1
#
_entry.id   AF-A0A0C2D839-F1
#
_cell.length_a   1.000
_cell.length_b   1.000
_cell.length_c   1.000
_cell.angle_alpha   90.00
_cell.angle_beta   90.00
_cell.angle_gamma   90.00
#
_symmetry.space_group_name_H-M   'P 1'
#
loop_
_entity.id
_entity.type
_entity.pdbx_description
1 polymer ?
#
loop_
_entity_poly.entity_id
_entity_poly.type
_entity_poly.pdbx_seq_one_letter_code
_entity_poly.pdbx_strand_id
1 'polypeptide(L)'
;MTIDMSAAYIKAVAEAAPNATIIFDRFHVQKLANEATDEVRRDEVREAEPEDKKALKNTRWQLLKSPWNLTDLEDKKLADLPKTNERIYRGYLLKETLVAILECSSIVIAEWKLDEWDAWASRSRLTPFVKLAKTIRRHRFLAKNFGDQFDRDTVDRIVRRGTDGWSITGMAVLGLLYDQHFTQVASLTLPEHFLTTGCSHVAFYCALREHCPQRSTYSFIGGPGDFRFGGLRFDFPDDWSGFANKMANQGPSAIIQWLVKDDA
;
A
#
# COMPACT_ATOMS: atom_id res chain seq x y z
N MET A 1 -4.68 14.34 -1.49
CA MET A 1 -6.02 14.32 -2.12
C MET A 1 -6.19 13.00 -2.85
N THR A 2 -7.37 12.36 -2.77
CA THR A 2 -7.70 11.23 -3.65
C THR A 2 -8.11 11.76 -5.01
N ILE A 3 -7.32 11.46 -6.05
CA ILE A 3 -7.55 12.02 -7.38
C ILE A 3 -7.66 10.93 -8.45
N ASP A 4 -8.41 11.25 -9.49
CA ASP A 4 -8.51 10.46 -10.71
C ASP A 4 -7.13 10.36 -11.41
N MET A 5 -6.86 9.23 -12.05
CA MET A 5 -5.59 8.95 -12.74
C MET A 5 -5.46 9.68 -14.09
N SER A 6 -6.39 10.59 -14.43
CA SER A 6 -6.33 11.32 -15.70
C SER A 6 -5.11 12.25 -15.76
N ALA A 7 -4.35 12.17 -16.86
CA ALA A 7 -3.14 12.96 -17.04
C ALA A 7 -3.42 14.48 -17.01
N ALA A 8 -4.60 14.91 -17.43
CA ALA A 8 -5.03 16.30 -17.37
C ALA A 8 -5.29 16.76 -15.92
N TYR A 9 -5.90 15.92 -15.08
CA TYR A 9 -6.11 16.24 -13.67
C TYR A 9 -4.81 16.23 -12.87
N ILE A 10 -3.93 15.26 -13.14
CA ILE A 10 -2.61 15.20 -12.49
C ILE A 10 -1.78 16.44 -12.85
N LYS A 11 -1.81 16.88 -14.11
CA LYS A 11 -1.15 18.11 -14.53
C LYS A 11 -1.77 19.35 -13.87
N ALA A 12 -3.10 19.46 -13.84
CA ALA A 12 -3.79 20.57 -13.19
C ALA A 12 -3.54 20.62 -11.67
N VAL A 13 -3.48 19.47 -10.99
CA VAL A 13 -3.15 19.37 -9.56
C VAL A 13 -1.67 19.65 -9.33
N ALA A 14 -0.77 19.20 -10.20
CA ALA A 14 0.65 19.54 -10.13
C ALA A 14 0.92 21.05 -10.33
N GLU A 15 0.12 21.72 -11.17
CA GLU A 15 0.21 23.17 -11.42
C GLU A 15 -0.46 23.99 -10.30
N ALA A 16 -1.61 23.54 -9.78
CA ALA A 16 -2.38 24.27 -8.77
C ALA A 16 -1.96 23.98 -7.32
N ALA A 17 -1.41 22.79 -7.05
CA ALA A 17 -1.03 22.32 -5.72
C ALA A 17 0.24 21.44 -5.79
N PRO A 18 1.41 22.03 -6.08
CA PRO A 18 2.66 21.30 -6.32
C PRO A 18 3.13 20.44 -5.14
N ASN A 19 2.67 20.73 -3.92
CA ASN A 19 3.05 20.02 -2.69
C ASN A 19 1.97 19.01 -2.22
N ALA A 20 0.90 18.80 -3.00
CA ALA A 20 -0.18 17.90 -2.59
C ALA A 20 0.21 16.43 -2.77
N THR A 21 0.13 15.64 -1.70
CA THR A 21 0.27 14.18 -1.81
C THR A 21 -0.87 13.60 -2.65
N ILE A 22 -0.51 13.06 -3.81
CA ILE A 22 -1.41 12.35 -4.72
C ILE A 22 -1.58 10.93 -4.19
N ILE A 23 -2.77 10.63 -3.65
CA ILE A 23 -3.16 9.28 -3.27
C ILE A 23 -4.13 8.80 -4.34
N PHE A 24 -3.84 7.68 -4.99
CA PHE A 24 -4.78 7.12 -5.95
C PHE A 24 -5.94 6.47 -5.23
N ASP A 25 -7.15 6.83 -5.65
CA ASP A 25 -8.34 6.21 -5.12
C ASP A 25 -8.41 4.73 -5.56
N ARG A 26 -8.57 3.84 -4.58
CA ARG A 26 -8.74 2.39 -4.80
C ARG A 26 -9.81 2.09 -5.84
N PHE A 27 -10.93 2.82 -5.79
CA PHE A 27 -12.03 2.60 -6.73
C PHE A 27 -11.61 2.85 -8.18
N HIS A 28 -10.74 3.82 -8.43
CA HIS A 28 -10.26 4.13 -9.77
C HIS A 28 -9.30 3.06 -10.29
N VAL A 29 -8.40 2.54 -9.44
CA VAL A 29 -7.51 1.43 -9.82
C VAL A 29 -8.32 0.15 -10.10
N GLN A 30 -9.30 -0.16 -9.25
CA GLN A 30 -10.19 -1.30 -9.44
C GLN A 30 -11.05 -1.16 -10.70
N LYS A 31 -11.53 0.06 -11.01
CA LYS A 31 -12.25 0.36 -12.25
C LYS A 31 -11.37 0.09 -13.49
N LEU A 32 -10.12 0.55 -13.50
CA LEU A 32 -9.21 0.27 -14.61
C LEU A 32 -8.93 -1.24 -14.77
N ALA A 33 -8.83 -1.99 -13.67
CA ALA A 33 -8.67 -3.44 -13.71
C ALA A 33 -9.90 -4.14 -14.32
N ASN A 34 -11.10 -3.68 -13.96
CA ASN A 34 -12.36 -4.13 -14.54
C ASN A 34 -12.44 -3.81 -16.04
N GLU A 35 -12.07 -2.61 -16.44
CA GLU A 35 -12.03 -2.18 -17.85
C GLU A 35 -11.03 -3.01 -18.66
N ALA A 36 -9.82 -3.24 -18.12
CA ALA A 36 -8.82 -4.09 -18.77
C ALA A 36 -9.30 -5.55 -18.95
N THR A 37 -10.02 -6.08 -17.95
CA THR A 37 -10.62 -7.43 -18.02
C THR A 37 -11.69 -7.50 -19.11
N ASP A 38 -12.57 -6.49 -19.20
CA ASP A 38 -13.58 -6.45 -20.25
C ASP A 38 -12.98 -6.21 -21.65
N GLU A 39 -11.91 -5.42 -21.76
CA GLU A 39 -11.19 -5.24 -23.03
C GLU A 39 -10.63 -6.57 -23.53
N VAL A 40 -9.98 -7.37 -22.66
CA VAL A 40 -9.53 -8.73 -23.00
C VAL A 40 -10.70 -9.60 -23.50
N ARG A 41 -11.83 -9.59 -22.77
CA ARG A 41 -13.02 -10.34 -23.19
C ARG A 41 -13.56 -9.87 -24.54
N ARG A 42 -13.57 -8.56 -24.81
CA ARG A 42 -14.04 -8.00 -26.09
C ARG A 42 -13.13 -8.39 -27.25
N ASP A 43 -11.83 -8.44 -27.03
CA ASP A 43 -10.87 -8.91 -28.03
C ASP A 43 -11.13 -10.39 -28.35
N GLU A 44 -11.29 -11.24 -27.34
CA GLU A 44 -11.60 -12.66 -27.54
C GLU A 44 -12.95 -12.90 -28.24
N VAL A 45 -13.99 -12.11 -27.92
CA VAL A 45 -15.28 -12.14 -28.64
C VAL A 45 -15.13 -11.74 -30.11
N ARG A 46 -14.20 -10.83 -30.43
CA ARG A 46 -13.98 -10.39 -31.81
C ARG A 46 -13.37 -11.51 -32.65
N GLU A 47 -12.38 -12.20 -32.08
CA GLU A 47 -11.61 -13.27 -32.73
C GLU A 47 -12.33 -14.64 -32.72
N ALA A 48 -13.33 -14.84 -31.86
CA ALA A 48 -14.08 -16.09 -31.79
C ALA A 48 -14.95 -16.35 -33.04
N GLU A 49 -15.27 -17.62 -33.28
CA GLU A 49 -16.24 -18.04 -34.29
C GLU A 49 -17.67 -17.59 -33.92
N PRO A 50 -18.59 -17.39 -34.90
CA PRO A 50 -19.95 -16.91 -34.65
C PRO A 50 -20.72 -17.68 -33.58
N GLU A 51 -20.47 -18.99 -33.50
CA GLU A 51 -21.11 -19.93 -32.57
C GLU A 51 -20.67 -19.70 -31.11
N ASP A 52 -19.40 -19.35 -30.90
CA ASP A 52 -18.80 -19.13 -29.57
C ASP A 52 -18.98 -17.70 -29.05
N LYS A 53 -19.23 -16.73 -29.95
CA LYS A 53 -19.43 -15.31 -29.58
C LYS A 53 -20.52 -15.11 -28.54
N LYS A 54 -21.60 -15.89 -28.61
CA LYS A 54 -22.74 -15.75 -27.67
C LYS A 54 -22.34 -16.20 -26.26
N ALA A 55 -21.57 -17.28 -26.13
CA ALA A 55 -21.08 -17.77 -24.85
C ALA A 55 -20.13 -16.74 -24.19
N LEU A 56 -19.15 -16.22 -24.94
CA LEU A 56 -18.18 -15.23 -24.46
C LEU A 56 -18.79 -13.85 -24.16
N LYS A 57 -19.93 -13.50 -24.77
CA LYS A 57 -20.69 -12.29 -24.41
C LYS A 57 -21.34 -12.42 -23.03
N ASN A 58 -21.80 -13.61 -22.68
CA ASN A 58 -22.52 -13.86 -21.43
C ASN A 58 -21.60 -13.96 -20.20
N THR A 59 -20.27 -14.04 -20.38
CA THR A 59 -19.31 -14.10 -19.26
C THR A 59 -18.99 -12.75 -18.63
N ARG A 60 -19.38 -11.63 -19.25
CA ARG A 60 -19.04 -10.26 -18.79
C ARG A 60 -19.37 -10.04 -17.31
N TRP A 61 -20.60 -10.34 -16.90
CA TRP A 61 -21.06 -10.04 -15.53
C TRP A 61 -20.33 -10.87 -14.48
N GLN A 62 -19.95 -12.10 -14.83
CA GLN A 62 -19.23 -13.02 -13.96
C GLN A 62 -17.80 -12.51 -13.73
N LEU A 63 -17.16 -12.00 -14.78
CA LEU A 63 -15.79 -11.48 -14.72
C LEU A 63 -15.67 -10.17 -13.92
N LEU A 64 -16.75 -9.39 -13.82
CA LEU A 64 -16.73 -8.07 -13.16
C LEU A 64 -17.19 -8.11 -11.70
N LYS A 65 -17.83 -9.19 -11.26
CA LYS A 65 -18.22 -9.39 -9.85
C LYS A 65 -16.98 -9.72 -9.01
N SER A 66 -17.03 -9.31 -7.74
CA SER A 66 -16.11 -9.84 -6.72
C SER A 66 -16.43 -11.32 -6.47
N PRO A 67 -15.43 -12.16 -6.13
CA PRO A 67 -15.63 -13.60 -5.94
C PRO A 67 -16.73 -13.95 -4.93
N TRP A 68 -16.84 -13.18 -3.85
CA TRP A 68 -17.86 -13.37 -2.80
C TRP A 68 -19.27 -12.92 -3.21
N ASN A 69 -19.43 -12.26 -4.37
CA ASN A 69 -20.72 -11.84 -4.93
C ASN A 69 -21.18 -12.74 -6.10
N LEU A 70 -20.45 -13.82 -6.36
CA LEU A 70 -20.81 -14.81 -7.38
C LEU A 70 -21.84 -15.79 -6.81
N THR A 71 -22.82 -16.17 -7.63
CA THR A 71 -23.66 -17.34 -7.34
C THR A 71 -22.91 -18.62 -7.66
N ASP A 72 -23.29 -19.75 -7.05
CA ASP A 72 -22.67 -21.07 -7.30
C ASP A 72 -22.60 -21.45 -8.79
N LEU A 73 -23.59 -21.00 -9.58
CA LEU A 73 -23.66 -21.25 -11.01
C LEU A 73 -22.74 -20.33 -11.83
N GLU A 74 -22.42 -19.15 -11.31
CA GLU A 74 -21.44 -18.22 -11.88
C GLU A 74 -20.01 -18.61 -11.53
N ASP A 75 -19.78 -19.09 -10.30
CA ASP A 75 -18.50 -19.61 -9.83
C ASP A 75 -18.07 -20.87 -10.61
N LYS A 76 -19.00 -21.81 -10.81
CA LYS A 76 -18.75 -22.98 -11.69
C LYS A 76 -18.40 -22.59 -13.12
N LYS A 77 -19.05 -21.57 -13.69
CA LYS A 77 -18.72 -21.08 -15.03
C LYS A 77 -17.35 -20.38 -15.08
N LEU A 78 -16.93 -19.74 -14.00
CA LEU A 78 -15.57 -19.22 -13.82
C LEU A 78 -14.53 -20.33 -13.66
N ALA A 79 -14.87 -21.45 -13.05
CA ALA A 79 -14.01 -22.63 -12.96
C ALA A 79 -13.77 -23.33 -14.31
N ASP A 80 -14.69 -23.16 -15.28
CA ASP A 80 -14.56 -23.70 -16.64
C ASP A 80 -13.86 -22.75 -17.62
N LEU A 81 -13.69 -21.48 -17.25
CA LEU A 81 -12.99 -20.46 -18.04
C LEU A 81 -11.52 -20.80 -18.39
N PRO A 82 -10.71 -21.44 -17.53
CA PRO A 82 -9.36 -21.89 -17.90
C PRO A 82 -9.36 -22.86 -19.09
N LYS A 83 -10.41 -23.69 -19.23
CA LYS A 83 -10.54 -24.70 -20.28
C LYS A 83 -11.12 -24.15 -21.58
N THR A 84 -11.91 -23.08 -21.47
CA THR A 84 -12.67 -22.51 -22.60
C THR A 84 -12.04 -21.23 -23.15
N ASN A 85 -11.41 -20.41 -22.31
CA ASN A 85 -10.65 -19.24 -22.75
C ASN A 85 -9.58 -18.83 -21.71
N GLU A 86 -8.36 -19.32 -21.91
CA GLU A 86 -7.22 -19.07 -21.03
C GLU A 86 -6.86 -17.58 -20.92
N ARG A 87 -7.06 -16.79 -21.99
CA ARG A 87 -6.71 -15.36 -22.01
C ARG A 87 -7.64 -14.54 -21.13
N ILE A 88 -8.95 -14.80 -21.20
CA ILE A 88 -9.94 -14.18 -20.30
C ILE A 88 -9.67 -14.57 -18.85
N TYR A 89 -9.41 -15.86 -18.60
CA TYR A 89 -9.12 -16.34 -17.25
C TYR A 89 -7.87 -15.68 -16.65
N ARG A 90 -6.79 -15.54 -17.45
CA ARG A 90 -5.58 -14.82 -17.04
C ARG A 90 -5.87 -13.35 -16.71
N GLY A 91 -6.72 -12.69 -17.50
CA GLY A 91 -7.18 -11.33 -17.21
C GLY A 91 -7.96 -11.23 -15.89
N TYR A 92 -8.86 -12.18 -15.64
CA TYR A 92 -9.59 -12.29 -14.39
C TYR A 92 -8.65 -12.42 -13.18
N LEU A 93 -7.66 -13.32 -13.25
CA LEU A 93 -6.72 -13.51 -12.13
C LEU A 93 -5.86 -12.25 -11.89
N LEU A 94 -5.42 -11.56 -12.96
CA LEU A 94 -4.68 -10.30 -12.83
C LEU A 94 -5.53 -9.22 -12.14
N LYS A 95 -6.82 -9.14 -12.45
CA LYS A 95 -7.75 -8.23 -11.78
C LYS A 95 -7.91 -8.58 -10.30
N GLU A 96 -8.25 -9.83 -9.98
CA GLU A 96 -8.46 -10.28 -8.59
C GLU A 96 -7.22 -10.10 -7.73
N THR A 97 -6.04 -10.44 -8.28
CA THR A 97 -4.76 -10.24 -7.59
C THR A 97 -4.51 -8.75 -7.30
N LEU A 98 -4.80 -7.86 -8.24
CA LEU A 98 -4.66 -6.41 -8.01
C LEU A 98 -5.64 -5.91 -6.94
N VAL A 99 -6.89 -6.37 -6.94
CA VAL A 99 -7.88 -6.01 -5.92
C VAL A 99 -7.43 -6.47 -4.54
N ALA A 100 -6.96 -7.71 -4.41
CA ALA A 100 -6.43 -8.24 -3.15
C ALA A 100 -5.22 -7.43 -2.64
N ILE A 101 -4.35 -6.97 -3.55
CA ILE A 101 -3.24 -6.07 -3.20
C ILE A 101 -3.74 -4.75 -2.64
N LEU A 102 -4.77 -4.16 -3.26
CA LEU A 102 -5.36 -2.89 -2.82
C LEU A 102 -6.18 -3.01 -1.52
N GLU A 103 -6.61 -4.21 -1.16
CA GLU A 103 -7.29 -4.53 0.10
C GLU A 103 -6.32 -4.95 1.21
N CYS A 104 -5.04 -5.13 0.89
CA CYS A 104 -4.02 -5.50 1.86
C CYS A 104 -3.81 -4.38 2.88
N SER A 105 -3.98 -4.70 4.17
CA SER A 105 -3.80 -3.76 5.28
C SER A 105 -2.33 -3.41 5.54
N SER A 106 -1.40 -4.25 5.09
CA SER A 106 0.04 -4.04 5.20
C SER A 106 0.58 -3.41 3.93
N ILE A 107 1.03 -2.15 4.03
CA ILE A 107 1.57 -1.41 2.89
C ILE A 107 2.84 -2.07 2.34
N VAL A 108 3.67 -2.66 3.20
CA VAL A 108 4.92 -3.36 2.80
C VAL A 108 4.60 -4.61 1.97
N ILE A 109 3.62 -5.41 2.41
CA ILE A 109 3.18 -6.59 1.67
C ILE A 109 2.50 -6.17 0.37
N ALA A 110 1.66 -5.13 0.42
CA ALA A 110 1.01 -4.58 -0.77
C ALA A 110 2.03 -4.09 -1.80
N GLU A 111 3.09 -3.39 -1.37
CA GLU A 111 4.14 -2.91 -2.27
C GLU A 111 4.90 -4.05 -2.94
N TRP A 112 5.33 -5.05 -2.16
CA TRP A 112 6.02 -6.22 -2.70
C TRP A 112 5.14 -7.02 -3.66
N LYS A 113 3.88 -7.26 -3.29
CA LYS A 113 2.91 -7.95 -4.14
C LYS A 113 2.58 -7.14 -5.39
N LEU A 114 2.60 -5.81 -5.32
CA LEU A 114 2.40 -4.95 -6.48
C LEU A 114 3.57 -5.01 -7.46
N ASP A 115 4.81 -5.23 -6.98
CA ASP A 115 5.96 -5.47 -7.85
C ASP A 115 5.87 -6.83 -8.57
N GLU A 116 5.48 -7.89 -7.85
CA GLU A 116 5.20 -9.21 -8.44
C GLU A 116 4.09 -9.12 -9.50
N TRP A 117 3.01 -8.41 -9.16
CA TRP A 117 1.88 -8.18 -10.04
C TRP A 117 2.27 -7.38 -11.29
N ASP A 118 3.05 -6.31 -11.16
CA ASP A 118 3.52 -5.49 -12.29
C ASP A 118 4.37 -6.33 -13.26
N ALA A 119 5.25 -7.17 -12.72
CA ALA A 119 6.08 -8.07 -13.50
C ALA A 119 5.24 -9.14 -14.22
N TRP A 120 4.19 -9.66 -13.58
CA TRP A 120 3.26 -10.61 -14.20
C TRP A 120 2.40 -9.95 -15.28
N ALA A 121 1.77 -8.82 -14.97
CA ALA A 121 0.94 -8.05 -15.90
C ALA A 121 1.72 -7.63 -17.15
N SER A 122 2.97 -7.18 -16.98
CA SER A 122 3.87 -6.80 -18.09
C SER A 122 4.20 -7.96 -19.03
N ARG A 123 4.23 -9.20 -18.53
CA ARG A 123 4.56 -10.42 -19.31
C ARG A 123 3.33 -11.23 -19.71
N SER A 124 2.13 -10.78 -19.35
CA SER A 124 0.87 -11.51 -19.54
C SER A 124 0.47 -11.73 -21.01
N ARG A 125 1.06 -10.97 -21.94
CA ARG A 125 0.65 -10.84 -23.37
C ARG A 125 -0.80 -10.38 -23.54
N LEU A 126 -1.38 -9.77 -22.51
CA LEU A 126 -2.68 -9.13 -22.55
C LEU A 126 -2.46 -7.62 -22.65
N THR A 127 -2.55 -7.07 -23.86
CA THR A 127 -2.33 -5.65 -24.14
C THR A 127 -3.03 -4.71 -23.15
N PRO A 128 -4.30 -4.96 -22.74
CA PRO A 128 -4.97 -4.12 -21.74
C PRO A 128 -4.26 -4.10 -20.38
N PHE A 129 -3.80 -5.25 -19.89
CA PHE A 129 -3.07 -5.35 -18.61
C PHE A 129 -1.63 -4.83 -18.69
N VAL A 130 -0.96 -4.96 -19.84
CA VAL A 130 0.35 -4.33 -20.07
C VAL A 130 0.22 -2.80 -20.01
N LYS A 131 -0.85 -2.24 -20.60
CA LYS A 131 -1.14 -0.80 -20.50
C LYS A 131 -1.45 -0.40 -19.05
N LEU A 132 -2.28 -1.17 -18.35
CA LEU A 132 -2.61 -0.91 -16.95
C LEU A 132 -1.36 -0.92 -16.05
N ALA A 133 -0.47 -1.90 -16.21
CA ALA A 133 0.79 -1.96 -15.50
C ALA A 133 1.66 -0.72 -15.75
N LYS A 134 1.79 -0.28 -17.02
CA LYS A 134 2.50 0.96 -17.37
C LYS A 134 1.86 2.19 -16.73
N THR A 135 0.53 2.27 -16.71
CA THR A 135 -0.23 3.35 -16.05
C THR A 135 0.08 3.38 -14.56
N ILE A 136 -0.07 2.26 -13.86
CA ILE A 136 0.24 2.14 -12.44
C ILE A 136 1.71 2.46 -12.16
N ARG A 137 2.66 1.99 -12.97
CA ARG A 137 4.09 2.29 -12.81
C ARG A 137 4.41 3.76 -13.02
N ARG A 138 3.81 4.40 -14.03
CA ARG A 138 3.94 5.84 -14.26
C ARG A 138 3.40 6.62 -13.06
N HIS A 139 2.26 6.23 -12.54
CA HIS A 139 1.65 6.89 -11.38
C HIS A 139 2.42 6.63 -10.08
N ARG A 140 3.00 5.45 -9.89
CA ARG A 140 3.97 5.14 -8.80
C ARG A 140 5.23 6.00 -8.92
N PHE A 141 5.77 6.13 -10.13
CA PHE A 141 6.91 6.99 -10.40
C PHE A 141 6.56 8.46 -10.12
N LEU A 142 5.39 8.94 -10.53
CA LEU A 142 4.94 10.31 -10.24
C LEU A 142 4.73 10.53 -8.73
N ALA A 143 4.13 9.58 -8.01
CA ALA A 143 4.01 9.64 -6.56
C ALA A 143 5.38 9.64 -5.86
N LYS A 144 6.38 8.92 -6.39
CA LYS A 144 7.75 8.92 -5.87
C LYS A 144 8.57 10.16 -6.25
N ASN A 145 8.38 10.75 -7.44
CA ASN A 145 9.18 11.89 -7.91
C ASN A 145 8.54 13.27 -7.67
N PHE A 146 7.23 13.34 -7.44
CA PHE A 146 6.53 14.56 -7.02
C PHE A 146 6.11 14.50 -5.54
N GLY A 147 6.34 13.38 -4.86
CA GLY A 147 6.05 13.19 -3.43
C GLY A 147 7.23 13.48 -2.50
N ASP A 148 8.38 13.91 -3.01
CA ASP A 148 9.61 14.19 -2.26
C ASP A 148 9.58 15.51 -1.46
N GLN A 149 8.41 16.03 -1.12
CA GLN A 149 8.27 17.05 -0.08
C GLN A 149 7.15 16.64 0.88
N PHE A 150 7.45 15.66 1.73
CA PHE A 150 6.75 15.54 3.00
C PHE A 150 7.38 16.53 3.99
N ASP A 151 6.53 17.32 4.64
CA ASP A 151 6.89 18.24 5.70
C ASP A 151 6.49 17.66 7.07
N ARG A 152 6.90 18.35 8.13
CA ARG A 152 6.60 17.99 9.51
C ARG A 152 5.10 17.78 9.73
N ASP A 153 4.26 18.67 9.19
CA ASP A 153 2.81 18.63 9.35
C ASP A 153 2.16 17.43 8.66
N THR A 154 2.73 17.01 7.53
CA THR A 154 2.28 15.81 6.81
C THR A 154 2.59 14.54 7.61
N VAL A 155 3.80 14.42 8.15
CA VAL A 155 4.19 13.30 9.02
C VAL A 155 3.31 13.26 10.27
N ASP A 156 3.12 14.40 10.92
CA ASP A 156 2.29 14.56 12.10
C ASP A 156 0.84 14.13 11.88
N ARG A 157 0.21 14.53 10.77
CA ARG A 157 -1.17 14.11 10.42
C ARG A 157 -1.30 12.61 10.18
N ILE A 158 -0.29 11.99 9.57
CA ILE A 158 -0.29 10.56 9.27
C ILE A 158 -0.17 9.74 10.55
N VAL A 159 0.69 10.19 11.48
CA VAL A 159 1.06 9.42 12.67
C VAL A 159 0.15 9.69 13.86
N ARG A 160 -0.25 10.93 14.14
CA ARG A 160 -0.91 11.31 15.40
C ARG A 160 -2.40 10.96 15.45
N ARG A 161 -2.89 10.49 16.60
CA ARG A 161 -4.31 10.20 16.88
C ARG A 161 -4.66 10.69 18.29
N GLY A 162 -5.31 11.84 18.40
CA GLY A 162 -5.56 12.46 19.72
C GLY A 162 -4.28 12.98 20.35
N THR A 163 -4.25 13.11 21.68
CA THR A 163 -3.18 13.78 22.42
C THR A 163 -1.94 12.90 22.65
N ASP A 164 -2.12 11.59 22.91
CA ASP A 164 -1.03 10.60 23.12
C ASP A 164 -1.25 9.31 22.32
N GLY A 165 -2.17 9.32 21.34
CA GLY A 165 -2.40 8.18 20.47
C GLY A 165 -1.68 8.31 19.14
N TRP A 166 -1.44 7.17 18.50
CA TRP A 166 -0.79 7.10 17.20
C TRP A 166 -1.47 6.10 16.27
N SER A 167 -1.23 6.26 14.98
CA SER A 167 -1.66 5.33 13.95
C SER A 167 -0.60 4.25 13.76
N ILE A 168 -0.98 2.99 13.91
CA ILE A 168 -0.12 1.84 13.61
C ILE A 168 0.40 1.92 12.17
N THR A 169 -0.49 2.17 11.20
CA THR A 169 -0.14 2.37 9.80
C THR A 169 0.76 3.59 9.61
N GLY A 170 0.49 4.69 10.31
CA GLY A 170 1.33 5.89 10.27
C GLY A 170 2.75 5.64 10.80
N MET A 171 2.90 4.85 11.85
CA MET A 171 4.20 4.46 12.40
C MET A 171 5.00 3.57 11.43
N ALA A 172 4.33 2.66 10.73
CA ALA A 172 4.97 1.87 9.69
C ALA A 172 5.48 2.75 8.53
N VAL A 173 4.66 3.73 8.09
CA VAL A 173 5.06 4.72 7.10
C VAL A 173 6.25 5.55 7.58
N LEU A 174 6.23 6.04 8.83
CA LEU A 174 7.34 6.78 9.42
C LEU A 174 8.64 5.97 9.44
N GLY A 175 8.57 4.67 9.75
CA GLY A 175 9.73 3.78 9.68
C GLY A 175 10.34 3.68 8.28
N LEU A 176 9.49 3.56 7.25
CA LEU A 176 9.92 3.54 5.85
C LEU A 176 10.51 4.88 5.41
N LEU A 177 9.94 6.00 5.87
CA LEU A 177 10.49 7.34 5.59
C LEU A 177 11.92 7.46 6.14
N TYR A 178 12.19 6.99 7.37
CA TYR A 178 13.56 6.96 7.89
C TYR A 178 14.47 5.99 7.12
N ASP A 179 13.96 4.85 6.66
CA ASP A 179 14.75 3.88 5.88
C ASP A 179 15.15 4.42 4.50
N GLN A 180 14.25 5.16 3.84
CA GLN A 180 14.41 5.56 2.43
C GLN A 180 14.87 7.02 2.27
N HIS A 181 14.53 7.90 3.22
CA HIS A 181 14.71 9.35 3.12
C HIS A 181 15.29 9.96 4.42
N PHE A 182 16.23 9.27 5.07
CA PHE A 182 16.78 9.65 6.39
C PHE A 182 17.13 11.14 6.50
N THR A 183 17.94 11.67 5.55
CA THR A 183 18.40 13.06 5.58
C THR A 183 17.26 14.08 5.56
N GLN A 184 16.20 13.79 4.81
CA GLN A 184 15.02 14.65 4.76
C GLN A 184 14.20 14.54 6.04
N VAL A 185 13.92 13.33 6.54
CA VAL A 185 13.15 13.13 7.77
C VAL A 185 13.84 13.77 8.98
N ALA A 186 15.15 13.56 9.14
CA ALA A 186 15.93 14.15 10.23
C ALA A 186 15.96 15.68 10.18
N SER A 187 15.83 16.28 9.00
CA SER A 187 15.73 17.74 8.86
C SER A 187 14.41 18.33 9.36
N LEU A 188 13.37 17.50 9.58
CA LEU A 188 12.06 17.95 10.03
C LEU A 188 11.95 18.14 11.54
N THR A 189 12.98 17.78 12.32
CA THR A 189 13.03 17.88 13.79
C THR A 189 11.79 17.25 14.44
N LEU A 190 11.46 16.03 14.00
CA LEU A 190 10.28 15.29 14.45
C LEU A 190 10.33 14.90 15.94
N PRO A 191 11.49 14.54 16.54
CA PRO A 191 11.55 14.22 17.96
C PRO A 191 11.01 15.36 18.84
N GLU A 192 11.46 16.59 18.62
CA GLU A 192 11.04 17.77 19.38
C GLU A 192 9.58 18.13 19.08
N HIS A 193 9.16 18.03 17.82
CA HIS A 193 7.78 18.29 17.41
C HIS A 193 6.77 17.37 18.13
N PHE A 194 7.02 16.07 18.12
CA PHE A 194 6.10 15.12 18.77
C PHE A 194 6.16 15.20 20.30
N LEU A 195 7.31 15.57 20.87
CA LEU A 195 7.44 15.77 22.31
C LEU A 195 6.65 16.99 22.77
N THR A 196 6.77 18.12 22.05
CA THR A 196 6.03 19.36 22.39
C THR A 196 4.53 19.25 22.16
N THR A 197 4.09 18.39 21.23
CA THR A 197 2.66 18.16 20.95
C THR A 197 2.02 17.05 21.79
N GLY A 198 2.76 16.42 22.71
CA GLY A 198 2.25 15.43 23.66
C GLY A 198 2.27 13.98 23.16
N CYS A 199 2.78 13.71 21.97
CA CYS A 199 2.89 12.37 21.37
C CYS A 199 4.25 11.72 21.68
N SER A 200 4.54 11.53 22.98
CA SER A 200 5.86 11.10 23.47
C SER A 200 6.34 9.75 22.90
N HIS A 201 5.43 8.82 22.61
CA HIS A 201 5.75 7.52 21.99
C HIS A 201 6.32 7.66 20.57
N VAL A 202 5.75 8.58 19.78
CA VAL A 202 6.23 8.88 18.43
C VAL A 202 7.55 9.63 18.49
N ALA A 203 7.66 10.58 19.43
CA ALA A 203 8.88 11.34 19.69
C ALA A 203 10.06 10.41 20.02
N PHE A 204 9.84 9.42 20.90
CA PHE A 204 10.83 8.40 21.23
C PHE A 204 11.29 7.63 19.99
N TYR A 205 10.36 7.16 19.16
CA TYR A 205 10.70 6.41 17.96
C TYR A 205 11.51 7.25 16.97
N CYS A 206 11.12 8.50 16.72
CA CYS A 206 11.90 9.42 15.89
C CYS A 206 13.33 9.59 16.42
N ALA A 207 13.47 9.88 17.72
CA ALA A 207 14.79 10.06 18.35
C ALA A 207 15.66 8.80 18.24
N LEU A 208 15.06 7.62 18.42
CA LEU A 208 15.75 6.34 18.26
C LEU A 208 16.29 6.16 16.83
N ARG A 209 15.47 6.47 15.83
CA ARG A 209 15.84 6.36 14.41
C ARG A 209 16.95 7.34 14.05
N GLU A 210 16.89 8.56 14.56
CA GLU A 210 17.91 9.59 14.34
C GLU A 210 19.22 9.28 15.08
N HIS A 211 19.16 8.64 16.26
CA HIS A 211 20.34 8.17 16.99
C HIS A 211 21.07 7.02 16.29
N CYS A 212 20.36 6.25 15.47
CA CYS A 212 20.87 5.06 14.78
C CYS A 212 20.67 5.14 13.25
N PRO A 213 21.29 6.11 12.56
CA PRO A 213 20.99 6.43 11.15
C PRO A 213 21.26 5.30 10.15
N GLN A 214 22.19 4.40 10.48
CA GLN A 214 22.58 3.27 9.63
C GLN A 214 21.73 2.01 9.88
N ARG A 215 20.82 2.05 10.85
CA ARG A 215 19.98 0.92 11.22
C ARG A 215 18.61 1.06 10.57
N SER A 216 18.21 0.04 9.82
CA SER A 216 16.86 -0.04 9.29
C SER A 216 15.83 -0.24 10.41
N THR A 217 14.56 0.04 10.11
CA THR A 217 13.42 -0.23 11.00
C THR A 217 13.48 -1.63 11.62
N TYR A 218 13.87 -2.64 10.82
CA TYR A 218 13.95 -4.05 11.25
C TYR A 218 15.07 -4.36 12.26
N SER A 219 16.05 -3.47 12.40
CA SER A 219 17.16 -3.66 13.35
C SER A 219 16.72 -3.61 14.81
N PHE A 220 15.51 -3.10 15.08
CA PHE A 220 14.97 -2.93 16.43
C PHE A 220 14.00 -4.04 16.85
N ILE A 221 13.95 -5.17 16.12
CA ILE A 221 13.09 -6.31 16.49
C ILE A 221 13.43 -6.86 17.88
N GLY A 222 14.70 -6.80 18.30
CA GLY A 222 15.13 -7.16 19.65
C GLY A 222 15.00 -6.05 20.70
N GLY A 223 14.31 -4.95 20.37
CA GLY A 223 14.23 -3.75 21.20
C GLY A 223 15.36 -2.74 20.93
N PRO A 224 15.24 -1.51 21.44
CA PRO A 224 16.21 -0.43 21.25
C PRO A 224 17.38 -0.43 22.25
N GLY A 225 17.52 -1.46 23.08
CA GLY A 225 18.48 -1.48 24.19
C GLY A 225 18.12 -0.46 25.27
N ASP A 226 19.13 0.14 25.89
CA ASP A 226 18.96 1.14 26.98
C ASP A 226 18.62 2.56 26.49
N PHE A 227 18.12 2.70 25.26
CA PHE A 227 17.78 4.00 24.69
C PHE A 227 16.62 4.66 25.46
N ARG A 228 16.79 5.95 25.77
CA ARG A 228 15.85 6.76 26.55
C ARG A 228 15.61 8.08 25.83
N PHE A 229 14.36 8.51 25.76
CA PHE A 229 14.00 9.81 25.18
C PHE A 229 12.63 10.28 25.68
N GLY A 230 12.48 11.58 25.94
CA GLY A 230 11.17 12.15 26.29
C GLY A 230 10.53 11.59 27.57
N GLY A 231 11.36 11.15 28.54
CA GLY A 231 10.89 10.51 29.77
C GLY A 231 10.35 9.09 29.58
N LEU A 232 10.65 8.45 28.45
CA LEU A 232 10.29 7.07 28.15
C LEU A 232 11.54 6.19 27.99
N ARG A 233 11.40 4.94 28.41
CA ARG A 233 12.35 3.85 28.14
C ARG A 233 11.60 2.65 27.58
N PHE A 234 12.30 1.79 26.85
CA PHE A 234 11.75 0.50 26.47
C PHE A 234 11.77 -0.47 27.65
N ASP A 235 10.69 -1.22 27.81
CA ASP A 235 10.54 -2.27 28.80
C ASP A 235 10.24 -3.57 28.06
N PHE A 236 11.17 -4.51 28.11
CA PHE A 236 11.01 -5.74 27.36
C PHE A 236 9.85 -6.56 27.95
N PRO A 237 8.84 -6.96 27.15
CA PRO A 237 7.70 -7.69 27.70
C PRO A 237 8.10 -9.10 28.16
N ASP A 238 7.58 -9.50 29.32
CA ASP A 238 7.69 -10.88 29.82
C ASP A 238 6.96 -11.90 28.91
N ASP A 239 5.88 -11.47 28.24
CA ASP A 239 5.16 -12.28 27.26
C ASP A 239 5.78 -12.18 25.85
N TRP A 240 6.69 -13.11 25.58
CA TRP A 240 7.32 -13.26 24.28
C TRP A 240 6.33 -13.57 23.15
N SER A 241 5.23 -14.28 23.43
CA SER A 241 4.26 -14.70 22.42
C SER A 241 3.41 -13.52 21.94
N GLY A 242 2.95 -12.68 22.85
CA GLY A 242 2.25 -11.44 22.55
C GLY A 242 3.15 -10.43 21.84
N PHE A 243 4.43 -10.35 22.24
CA PHE A 243 5.44 -9.56 21.54
C PHE A 243 5.62 -10.00 20.09
N ALA A 244 5.95 -11.27 19.87
CA ALA A 244 6.16 -11.82 18.53
C ALA A 244 4.93 -11.64 17.62
N ASN A 245 3.73 -11.85 18.16
CA ASN A 245 2.48 -11.66 17.42
C ASN A 245 2.25 -10.19 17.02
N LYS A 246 2.49 -9.24 17.93
CA LYS A 246 2.39 -7.81 17.62
C LYS A 246 3.45 -7.36 16.61
N MET A 247 4.68 -7.86 16.73
CA MET A 247 5.77 -7.58 15.78
C MET A 247 5.46 -8.13 14.38
N ALA A 248 4.87 -9.33 14.29
CA ALA A 248 4.44 -9.91 13.02
C ALA A 248 3.31 -9.11 12.34
N ASN A 249 2.38 -8.58 13.13
CA ASN A 249 1.19 -7.89 12.61
C ASN A 249 1.39 -6.39 12.36
N GLN A 250 2.30 -5.74 13.09
CA GLN A 250 2.44 -4.28 13.11
C GLN A 250 3.85 -3.80 12.73
N GLY A 251 4.77 -4.74 12.49
CA GLY A 251 6.14 -4.47 12.10
C GLY A 251 7.01 -3.95 13.24
N PRO A 252 8.28 -3.60 12.95
CA PRO A 252 9.26 -3.24 13.98
C PRO A 252 8.95 -1.92 14.71
N SER A 253 8.11 -1.06 14.14
CA SER A 253 7.62 0.13 14.85
C SER A 253 6.70 -0.21 16.02
N ALA A 254 6.25 -1.46 16.18
CA ALA A 254 5.44 -1.88 17.31
C ALA A 254 6.16 -1.74 18.66
N ILE A 255 7.50 -1.64 18.67
CA ILE A 255 8.31 -1.46 19.88
C ILE A 255 7.82 -0.32 20.78
N ILE A 256 7.19 0.71 20.19
CA ILE A 256 6.63 1.84 20.94
C ILE A 256 5.53 1.43 21.92
N GLN A 257 4.90 0.27 21.77
CA GLN A 257 3.85 -0.20 22.67
C GLN A 257 4.35 -0.70 24.02
N TRP A 258 5.65 -0.88 24.12
CA TRP A 258 6.32 -1.34 25.33
C TRP A 258 7.23 -0.25 25.89
N LEU A 259 6.90 1.01 25.62
CA LEU A 259 7.52 2.13 26.29
C LEU A 259 6.83 2.35 27.63
N VAL A 260 7.64 2.55 28.66
CA VAL A 260 7.19 2.86 30.01
C VAL A 260 7.81 4.19 30.43
N LYS A 261 7.19 4.84 31.43
CA LYS A 261 7.78 6.02 32.04
C LYS A 261 9.13 5.66 32.65
N ASP A 262 10.08 6.54 32.40
CA ASP A 262 11.40 6.45 32.99
C ASP A 262 11.38 7.14 34.35
N ASP A 263 11.14 6.35 35.40
CA ASP A 263 11.21 6.82 36.78
C ASP A 263 12.69 6.96 37.19
N ALA A 264 13.34 8.02 36.71
CA ALA A 264 14.67 8.45 37.11
C ALA A 264 14.59 9.67 38.04
#